data_AF-A0A6G6IY92-F1
#
_entry.id   AF-A0A6G6IY92-F1
#
_cell.length_a   1.000
_cell.length_b   1.000
_cell.length_c   1.000
_cell.angle_alpha   90.00
_cell.angle_beta   90.00
_cell.angle_gamma   90.00
#
_symmetry.space_group_name_H-M   'P 1'
#
loop_
_entity.id
_entity.type
_entity.pdbx_description
1 polymer ?
#
loop_
_entity_poly.entity_id
_entity_poly.type
_entity_poly.pdbx_seq_one_letter_code
_entity_poly.pdbx_strand_id
1 'polypeptide(L)'
;MCYRTEKAWKLIKHEIELQSRSQFPSDDMAIGMIQMAYAQGDINGQQELDLTQEAAETVRNRRTELRNHHIQACIQGARNDNSPRSLAG
;
A
#
# COMPACT_ATOMS: atom_id res chain seq x y z
N MET A 1 -14.90 6.41 -23.36
CA MET A 1 -15.12 5.52 -22.20
C MET A 1 -16.58 5.66 -21.77
N CYS A 2 -17.27 4.56 -21.43
CA CYS A 2 -18.62 4.65 -20.87
C CYS A 2 -18.56 5.02 -19.38
N TYR A 3 -19.65 5.57 -18.83
CA TYR A 3 -19.74 5.98 -17.42
C TYR A 3 -19.42 4.82 -16.45
N ARG A 4 -19.77 3.58 -16.81
CA ARG A 4 -19.52 2.38 -16.00
C ARG A 4 -18.02 2.08 -15.87
N THR A 5 -17.30 2.07 -17.00
CA THR A 5 -15.83 1.92 -17.05
C THR A 5 -15.12 2.97 -16.20
N GLU A 6 -15.53 4.24 -16.30
CA GLU A 6 -14.90 5.32 -15.55
C GLU A 6 -15.12 5.16 -14.04
N LYS A 7 -16.30 4.72 -13.62
CA LYS A 7 -16.61 4.43 -12.22
C LYS A 7 -15.76 3.27 -11.70
N ALA A 8 -15.67 2.16 -12.43
CA ALA A 8 -14.85 1.01 -12.05
C ALA A 8 -13.38 1.40 -11.87
N TRP A 9 -12.83 2.15 -12.83
CA TRP A 9 -11.46 2.65 -12.77
C TRP A 9 -11.20 3.51 -11.53
N LYS A 10 -12.07 4.49 -11.26
CA LYS A 10 -11.95 5.38 -10.10
C LYS A 10 -11.98 4.61 -8.78
N LEU A 11 -12.87 3.62 -8.66
CA LEU A 11 -12.97 2.79 -7.45
C LEU A 11 -11.72 1.95 -7.24
N ILE A 12 -11.19 1.30 -8.28
CA ILE A 12 -9.96 0.52 -8.20
C ILE A 12 -8.78 1.41 -7.77
N LYS A 13 -8.61 2.56 -8.43
CA LYS A 13 -7.53 3.50 -8.10
C LYS A 13 -7.66 4.06 -6.68
N HIS A 14 -8.89 4.30 -6.23
CA HIS A 14 -9.13 4.72 -4.86
C HIS A 14 -8.72 3.64 -3.85
N GLU A 15 -9.05 2.38 -4.11
CA GLU A 15 -8.66 1.27 -3.25
C GLU A 15 -7.14 1.11 -3.18
N ILE A 16 -6.44 1.17 -4.33
CA ILE A 16 -4.97 1.15 -4.37
C ILE A 16 -4.39 2.28 -3.51
N GLU A 17 -4.93 3.49 -3.61
CA GLU A 17 -4.48 4.64 -2.79
C GLU A 17 -4.77 4.46 -1.30
N LEU A 18 -5.84 3.77 -0.91
CA LEU A 18 -6.07 3.43 0.51
C LEU A 18 -4.97 2.50 1.04
N GLN A 19 -4.50 1.57 0.22
CA GLN A 19 -3.42 0.65 0.61
C GLN A 19 -2.07 1.35 0.79
N SER A 20 -1.82 2.47 0.10
CA SER A 20 -0.59 3.27 0.30
C SER A 20 -0.52 3.92 1.68
N ARG A 21 -1.63 4.03 2.40
CA ARG A 21 -1.72 4.68 3.72
C ARG A 21 -2.07 3.71 4.85
N SER A 22 -2.43 2.47 4.53
CA SER A 22 -2.80 1.44 5.50
C SER A 22 -1.65 1.08 6.44
N GLN A 23 -2.00 0.70 7.67
CA GLN A 23 -1.07 0.09 8.63
C GLN A 23 -0.87 -1.40 8.34
N PHE A 24 -1.83 -2.04 7.68
CA PHE A 24 -1.80 -3.43 7.26
C PHE A 24 -2.12 -3.51 5.76
N PRO A 25 -1.21 -3.04 4.89
CA PRO A 25 -1.47 -2.99 3.46
C PRO A 25 -1.63 -4.40 2.87
N SER A 26 -2.68 -4.59 2.07
CA SER A 26 -2.93 -5.81 1.27
C SER A 26 -3.48 -5.43 -0.11
N ASP A 27 -3.11 -6.19 -1.13
CA ASP A 27 -3.56 -6.02 -2.51
C ASP A 27 -4.80 -6.87 -2.83
N ASP A 28 -5.19 -7.81 -1.97
CA ASP A 28 -6.29 -8.75 -2.20
C ASP A 28 -7.60 -8.09 -2.68
N MET A 29 -8.01 -6.99 -2.02
CA MET A 29 -9.24 -6.28 -2.37
C MET A 29 -9.12 -5.61 -3.74
N ALA A 30 -8.01 -4.90 -3.99
CA ALA A 30 -7.75 -4.25 -5.26
C ALA A 30 -7.70 -5.27 -6.41
N ILE A 31 -7.01 -6.40 -6.22
CA ILE A 31 -6.93 -7.50 -7.19
C ILE A 31 -8.32 -8.07 -7.49
N GLY A 32 -9.14 -8.32 -6.45
CA GLY A 32 -10.52 -8.79 -6.64
C GLY A 32 -11.37 -7.79 -7.44
N MET A 33 -11.23 -6.49 -7.19
CA MET A 33 -11.92 -5.44 -7.95
C MET A 33 -11.45 -5.37 -9.41
N ILE A 34 -10.14 -5.52 -9.66
CA ILE A 34 -9.55 -5.55 -11.00
C ILE A 34 -10.09 -6.74 -11.80
N GLN A 35 -10.08 -7.93 -11.22
CA GLN A 35 -10.58 -9.15 -11.87
C GLN A 35 -12.07 -9.03 -12.20
N MET A 36 -12.88 -8.48 -11.28
CA MET A 36 -14.31 -8.23 -11.55
C MET A 36 -14.53 -7.22 -12.68
N ALA A 37 -13.77 -6.12 -12.70
CA ALA A 37 -13.88 -5.11 -13.76
C ALA A 37 -13.47 -5.68 -15.13
N TYR A 38 -12.42 -6.51 -15.18
CA TYR A 38 -12.01 -7.20 -16.40
C TYR A 38 -13.09 -8.18 -16.88
N ALA A 39 -13.63 -9.02 -15.99
CA ALA A 39 -14.70 -9.96 -16.31
C ALA A 39 -15.98 -9.28 -16.82
N GLN A 40 -16.28 -8.07 -16.35
CA GLN A 40 -17.43 -7.27 -16.80
C GLN A 40 -17.16 -6.52 -18.12
N GLY A 41 -15.93 -6.54 -18.63
CA GLY A 41 -15.51 -5.79 -19.81
C GLY A 41 -15.35 -4.28 -19.57
N ASP A 42 -15.22 -3.86 -18.31
CA ASP A 42 -15.00 -2.46 -17.95
C ASP A 42 -13.58 -2.00 -18.23
N ILE A 43 -12.62 -2.92 -18.14
CA ILE A 43 -11.21 -2.71 -18.46
C ILE A 43 -10.72 -3.80 -19.41
N ASN A 44 -9.71 -3.51 -20.21
CA ASN A 44 -9.05 -4.47 -21.08
C ASN A 44 -7.88 -5.18 -20.38
N GLY A 45 -7.25 -6.15 -21.04
CA GLY A 45 -6.18 -6.95 -20.44
C GLY A 45 -4.90 -6.15 -20.12
N GLN A 46 -4.58 -5.11 -20.90
CA GLN A 46 -3.44 -4.25 -20.57
C GLN A 46 -3.72 -3.44 -19.30
N GLN A 47 -4.94 -2.90 -19.20
CA GLN A 47 -5.39 -2.16 -18.03
C GLN A 47 -5.44 -3.04 -16.77
N GLU A 48 -5.88 -4.29 -16.89
CA GLU A 48 -5.83 -5.28 -15.80
C GLU A 48 -4.40 -5.50 -15.31
N LEU A 49 -3.45 -5.71 -16.23
CA LEU A 49 -2.04 -5.92 -15.92
C LEU A 49 -1.43 -4.70 -15.22
N ASP A 50 -1.66 -3.51 -15.77
CA ASP A 50 -1.11 -2.25 -15.23
C ASP A 50 -1.64 -1.99 -13.81
N LEU A 51 -2.95 -2.14 -13.59
CA LEU A 51 -3.57 -1.95 -12.27
C LEU A 51 -3.12 -3.00 -11.25
N THR A 52 -2.92 -4.25 -11.70
CA THR A 52 -2.43 -5.35 -10.85
C THR A 52 -1.00 -5.09 -10.38
N GLN A 53 -0.13 -4.65 -11.29
CA GLN A 53 1.24 -4.25 -10.93
C GLN A 53 1.23 -3.07 -9.98
N GLU A 54 0.43 -2.05 -10.25
CA GLU A 54 0.31 -0.87 -9.40
C GLU A 54 -0.14 -1.23 -7.97
N ALA A 55 -1.13 -2.10 -7.82
CA ALA A 55 -1.60 -2.58 -6.52
C ALA A 55 -0.48 -3.30 -5.73
N ALA A 56 0.23 -4.23 -6.38
CA ALA A 56 1.31 -4.98 -5.77
C ALA A 56 2.50 -4.09 -5.36
N GLU A 57 2.89 -3.15 -6.21
CA GLU A 57 3.95 -2.19 -5.93
C GLU A 57 3.60 -1.27 -4.77
N THR A 58 2.36 -0.78 -4.72
CA THR A 58 1.86 0.09 -3.65
C THR A 58 1.96 -0.60 -2.29
N VAL A 59 1.52 -1.85 -2.20
CA VAL A 59 1.60 -2.65 -0.97
C VAL A 59 3.06 -2.92 -0.60
N ARG A 60 3.91 -3.26 -1.57
CA ARG A 60 5.33 -3.51 -1.33
C ARG A 60 6.04 -2.27 -0.79
N ASN A 61 5.78 -1.11 -1.38
CA ASN A 61 6.36 0.16 -0.96
C ASN A 61 5.91 0.51 0.45
N ARG A 62 4.60 0.41 0.73
CA ARG A 62 4.06 0.71 2.05
C ARG A 62 4.61 -0.22 3.14
N ARG A 63 4.73 -1.53 2.86
CA ARG A 63 5.36 -2.48 3.79
C ARG A 63 6.83 -2.13 4.07
N THR A 64 7.54 -1.65 3.06
CA THR A 64 8.94 -1.22 3.19
C THR A 64 9.04 0.04 4.06
N GLU A 65 8.17 1.03 3.85
CA GLU A 65 8.09 2.23 4.69
C GLU A 65 7.81 1.88 6.15
N LEU A 66 6.80 1.04 6.42
CA LEU A 66 6.45 0.62 7.77
C LEU A 66 7.62 -0.10 8.47
N ARG A 67 8.33 -0.96 7.73
CA ARG A 67 9.55 -1.63 8.23
C ARG A 67 10.64 -0.62 8.56
N ASN A 68 10.88 0.35 7.69
CA ASN A 68 11.90 1.38 7.92
C ASN A 68 11.57 2.25 9.12
N HIS A 69 10.30 2.64 9.28
CA HIS A 69 9.83 3.36 10.47
C HIS A 69 10.04 2.56 11.75
N HIS A 70 9.74 1.26 11.74
CA HIS A 70 9.98 0.39 12.89
C HIS A 70 11.47 0.30 13.24
N ILE A 71 12.34 0.09 12.25
CA ILE A 71 13.79 0.05 12.44
C ILE A 71 14.30 1.38 13.03
N GLN A 72 13.87 2.51 12.49
CA GLN A 72 14.25 3.84 13.00
C GLN A 72 13.80 4.04 14.45
N ALA A 73 12.58 3.63 14.80
CA ALA A 73 12.08 3.71 16.17
C ALA A 73 12.93 2.87 17.14
N CYS A 74 13.32 1.65 16.73
CA CYS A 74 14.21 0.81 17.52
C CYS A 74 15.60 1.44 17.71
N ILE A 75 16.20 2.02 16.65
CA ILE A 75 17.50 2.69 16.72
C ILE A 75 17.43 3.93 17.63
N GLN A 76 16.37 4.73 17.52
CA GLN A 76 16.17 5.91 18.35
C GLN A 76 15.97 5.53 19.83
N GLY A 77 15.18 4.50 20.11
CA GLY A 77 14.99 3.95 21.46
C GLY A 77 16.30 3.45 22.07
N ALA A 78 17.08 2.67 21.30
CA ALA A 78 18.39 2.18 21.73
C ALA A 78 19.42 3.30 21.97
N ARG A 79 19.31 4.45 21.27
CA ARG A 79 20.15 5.63 21.55
C ARG A 79 19.75 6.34 22.83
N ASN A 80 18.45 6.43 23.14
CA ASN A 80 17.96 7.04 24.38
C ASN A 80 18.35 6.23 25.62
N ASP A 81 18.32 4.90 25.53
CA ASP A 81 18.72 4.00 26.63
C ASP A 81 20.24 4.00 26.91
N ASN A 82 21.05 4.39 25.91
CA ASN A 82 22.49 4.56 26.04
C ASN A 82 22.91 5.98 26.49
N SER A 83 21.96 6.82 26.90
CA SER A 83 22.31 8.05 27.61
C SER A 83 22.99 7.65 28.93
N PRO A 84 24.23 8.10 29.22
CA PRO A 84 24.91 7.71 30.45
C PRO A 84 24.01 8.14 31.61
N ARG A 85 23.46 7.15 32.32
CA ARG A 85 22.82 7.38 33.62
C ARG A 85 23.87 8.07 34.47
N SER A 86 23.70 9.38 34.66
CA SER A 86 24.55 10.17 35.56
C SER A 86 24.49 9.47 36.92
N LEU A 87 25.57 8.78 37.26
CA LEU A 87 25.86 8.32 38.61
C LEU A 87 26.16 9.58 39.42
N ALA A 88 25.11 10.31 39.78
CA ALA A 88 25.19 11.32 40.82
C ALA A 88 25.19 10.60 42.17
N GLY A 89 26.39 10.22 42.60
CA GLY A 89 26.73 10.00 44.00
C GLY A 89 27.02 11.32 44.71
#